data_AF-A0AAD0KLX8-F1
#
_entry.id   AF-A0AAD0KLX8-F1
#
_cell.length_a   1.000
_cell.length_b   1.000
_cell.length_c   1.000
_cell.angle_alpha   90.00
_cell.angle_beta   90.00
_cell.angle_gamma   90.00
#
_symmetry.space_group_name_H-M   'P 1'
#
loop_
_entity.id
_entity.type
_entity.pdbx_description
1 polymer ?
#
loop_
_entity_poly.entity_id
_entity_poly.type
_entity_poly.pdbx_seq_one_letter_code
_entity_poly.pdbx_strand_id
1 'polypeptide(L)'
;MFIKASGIVLRGEGQDKEGTILYGTGAKQRNLVEIGENADLILDSNSKQMISDLYVPSGSRSFHVEDGSAYHVGEQIIVRRIGNKNWIHEIGMDNIYKRPGGTVTQWSPFNLDFDRVITAIVGNTITVDAPLANAIERQWGGGEIYKYTDHARIQQVGVENMRVESDFDPSTIDIKMDNDTTDPYYADEKHAERFVVFNSVKNGWVREVRGYHLSYSLVQMKRYSKWITVQDSQMYDMISVVTGGRRYVIHQMGQLNLAQRIYTETARHAFTVDSWVPGPNVFLDGEAVKNYNTSEPHHRWSVGGLFDNIKASISILDRAWLGSGHGWAGANYVTWNTQGELTLQRPPTAQNYAIGHVGSKVPGLVPNDYDPRPREDGYWCSCGQHVVINSLYKQQLMERLGRNALSNIKK
;
A
#
# COMPACT_ATOMS: atom_id res chain seq x y z
N MET A 1 1.21 -22.43 -8.15
CA MET A 1 0.08 -23.05 -7.42
C MET A 1 -1.08 -22.07 -7.41
N PHE A 2 -2.32 -22.55 -7.48
CA PHE A 2 -3.51 -21.70 -7.44
C PHE A 2 -4.42 -22.12 -6.28
N ILE A 3 -4.85 -21.16 -5.46
CA ILE A 3 -5.89 -21.34 -4.43
C ILE A 3 -7.12 -20.56 -4.89
N LYS A 4 -8.15 -21.29 -5.33
CA LYS A 4 -9.36 -20.71 -5.93
C LYS A 4 -10.63 -20.88 -5.09
N ALA A 5 -10.51 -21.45 -3.89
CA ALA A 5 -11.63 -21.68 -2.99
C ALA A 5 -11.38 -21.00 -1.65
N SER A 6 -12.47 -20.51 -1.03
CA SER A 6 -12.46 -19.97 0.33
C SER A 6 -12.12 -21.05 1.36
N GLY A 7 -11.58 -20.66 2.51
CA GLY A 7 -11.29 -21.57 3.62
C GLY A 7 -10.03 -22.42 3.46
N ILE A 8 -9.21 -22.17 2.42
CA ILE A 8 -8.00 -22.95 2.14
C ILE A 8 -6.77 -22.27 2.74
N VAL A 9 -6.03 -23.04 3.54
CA VAL A 9 -4.75 -22.62 4.12
C VAL A 9 -3.65 -23.54 3.63
N LEU A 10 -2.64 -22.98 2.99
CA LEU A 10 -1.40 -23.67 2.69
C LEU A 10 -0.44 -23.49 3.86
N ARG A 11 -0.23 -24.55 4.64
CA ARG A 11 0.60 -24.51 5.85
C ARG A 11 1.80 -25.44 5.72
N GLY A 12 2.98 -24.93 6.05
CA GLY A 12 4.19 -25.73 6.24
C GLY A 12 4.47 -26.02 7.73
N GLU A 13 5.64 -26.60 7.97
CA GLU A 13 6.12 -27.06 9.28
C GLU A 13 7.40 -26.33 9.73
N GLY A 14 7.61 -25.09 9.26
CA GLY A 14 8.73 -24.25 9.70
C GLY A 14 9.32 -23.42 8.57
N GLN A 15 9.91 -22.28 8.92
CA GLN A 15 10.53 -21.32 7.99
C GLN A 15 12.05 -21.46 7.84
N ASP A 16 12.65 -22.42 8.55
CA ASP A 16 14.08 -22.73 8.49
C ASP A 16 14.37 -23.81 7.44
N LYS A 17 15.64 -24.12 7.20
CA LYS A 17 16.07 -25.11 6.19
C LYS A 17 15.60 -26.54 6.48
N GLU A 18 15.33 -26.84 7.75
CA GLU A 18 14.76 -28.13 8.19
C GLU A 18 13.22 -28.15 8.15
N GLY A 19 12.58 -27.01 7.84
CA GLY A 19 11.13 -26.88 7.72
C GLY A 19 10.61 -27.19 6.31
N THR A 20 9.38 -26.76 6.02
CA THR A 20 8.82 -26.91 4.68
C THR A 20 9.40 -25.87 3.73
N ILE A 21 10.04 -26.33 2.65
CA ILE A 21 10.57 -25.46 1.59
C ILE A 21 9.69 -25.57 0.35
N LEU A 22 9.08 -24.46 -0.07
CA LEU A 22 8.48 -24.33 -1.39
C LEU A 22 9.55 -23.81 -2.36
N TYR A 23 10.00 -24.69 -3.25
CA TYR A 23 11.13 -24.40 -4.14
C TYR A 23 10.67 -24.08 -5.57
N GLY A 24 10.99 -22.87 -6.04
CA GLY A 24 10.68 -22.36 -7.37
C GLY A 24 11.74 -22.75 -8.39
N THR A 25 11.63 -23.95 -8.96
CA THR A 25 12.63 -24.45 -9.92
C THR A 25 12.56 -23.84 -11.32
N GLY A 26 13.68 -23.81 -12.03
CA GLY A 26 13.75 -23.58 -13.48
C GLY A 26 13.56 -22.13 -13.95
N ALA A 27 13.86 -21.90 -15.24
CA ALA A 27 14.17 -20.58 -15.78
C ALA A 27 12.97 -19.70 -16.18
N LYS A 28 11.76 -19.98 -15.68
CA LYS A 28 10.51 -19.32 -16.10
C LYS A 28 10.02 -18.33 -15.06
N GLN A 29 9.83 -17.08 -15.47
CA GLN A 29 9.10 -16.05 -14.74
C GLN A 29 7.67 -16.48 -14.43
N ARG A 30 7.33 -16.47 -13.14
CA ARG A 30 6.01 -16.85 -12.63
C ARG A 30 5.85 -16.45 -11.16
N ASN A 31 4.59 -16.41 -10.72
CA ASN A 31 4.24 -16.40 -9.31
C ASN A 31 4.19 -17.83 -8.78
N LEU A 32 4.61 -18.04 -7.53
CA LEU A 32 4.64 -19.38 -6.92
C LEU A 32 3.27 -19.77 -6.36
N VAL A 33 2.58 -18.85 -5.70
CA VAL A 33 1.23 -19.02 -5.15
C VAL A 33 0.34 -17.86 -5.57
N GLU A 34 -0.70 -18.16 -6.34
CA GLU A 34 -1.75 -17.22 -6.70
C GLU A 34 -3.03 -17.59 -5.98
N ILE A 35 -3.63 -16.62 -5.29
CA ILE A 35 -4.82 -16.82 -4.47
C ILE A 35 -5.94 -15.94 -5.02
N GLY A 36 -7.09 -16.55 -5.28
CA GLY A 36 -8.22 -15.90 -5.93
C GLY A 36 -8.01 -15.68 -7.43
N GLU A 37 -8.85 -14.82 -8.01
CA GLU A 37 -8.85 -14.50 -9.43
C GLU A 37 -8.90 -12.98 -9.65
N ASN A 38 -8.32 -12.51 -10.76
CA ASN A 38 -8.43 -11.09 -11.12
C ASN A 38 -9.85 -10.84 -11.63
N ALA A 39 -10.72 -10.35 -10.74
CA ALA A 39 -12.10 -10.06 -11.03
C ALA A 39 -12.46 -8.70 -10.42
N ASP A 40 -13.10 -7.87 -11.24
CA ASP A 40 -13.60 -6.58 -10.79
C ASP A 40 -14.87 -6.74 -9.96
N LEU A 41 -15.17 -5.71 -9.17
CA LEU A 41 -16.47 -5.58 -8.53
C LEU A 41 -17.54 -5.22 -9.57
N ILE A 42 -18.73 -5.78 -9.42
CA ILE A 42 -19.88 -5.43 -10.27
C ILE A 42 -20.75 -4.45 -9.48
N LEU A 43 -20.69 -3.18 -9.85
CA LEU A 43 -21.50 -2.13 -9.21
C LEU A 43 -22.96 -2.23 -9.67
N ASP A 44 -23.88 -2.08 -8.73
CA ASP A 44 -25.29 -1.91 -9.04
C ASP A 44 -25.58 -0.42 -9.26
N SER A 45 -25.57 0.02 -10.52
CA SER A 45 -25.85 1.40 -10.90
C SER A 45 -27.23 1.90 -10.47
N ASN A 46 -28.23 1.01 -10.27
CA ASN A 46 -29.56 1.40 -9.81
C ASN A 46 -29.58 1.74 -8.32
N SER A 47 -28.61 1.25 -7.55
CA SER A 47 -28.47 1.57 -6.13
C SER A 47 -27.83 2.94 -5.89
N LYS A 48 -27.33 3.61 -6.93
CA LYS A 48 -26.53 4.83 -6.80
C LYS A 48 -27.23 5.89 -5.96
N GLN A 49 -26.51 6.44 -4.98
CA GLN A 49 -26.94 7.63 -4.24
C GLN A 49 -25.80 8.64 -4.16
N MET A 50 -26.12 9.92 -4.29
CA MET A 50 -25.14 10.99 -4.13
C MET A 50 -24.92 11.29 -2.66
N ILE A 51 -23.67 11.62 -2.30
CA ILE A 51 -23.34 12.19 -0.99
C ILE A 51 -23.78 13.65 -0.98
N SER A 52 -24.67 13.98 -0.05
CA SER A 52 -25.32 15.29 0.06
C SER A 52 -24.55 16.29 0.93
N ASP A 53 -23.42 15.89 1.51
CA ASP A 53 -22.50 16.82 2.16
C ASP A 53 -21.77 17.73 1.16
N LEU A 54 -21.46 18.96 1.61
CA LEU A 54 -20.53 19.84 0.90
C LEU A 54 -19.07 19.38 1.09
N TYR A 55 -18.78 18.87 2.27
CA TYR A 55 -17.46 18.45 2.70
C TYR A 55 -17.57 17.29 3.70
N VAL A 56 -16.99 16.15 3.35
CA VAL A 56 -16.74 15.02 4.26
C VAL A 56 -15.24 15.01 4.56
N PRO A 57 -14.81 15.30 5.80
CA PRO A 57 -13.38 15.32 6.15
C PRO A 57 -12.69 13.98 5.93
N SER A 58 -11.39 14.01 5.62
CA SER A 58 -10.55 12.81 5.69
C SER A 58 -10.57 12.24 7.10
N GLY A 59 -10.69 10.91 7.22
CA GLY A 59 -10.87 10.21 8.49
C GLY A 59 -12.32 10.02 8.91
N SER A 60 -13.29 10.62 8.21
CA SER A 60 -14.72 10.46 8.53
C SER A 60 -15.19 9.03 8.32
N ARG A 61 -16.13 8.61 9.17
CA ARG A 61 -16.84 7.33 9.05
C ARG A 61 -18.33 7.51 8.75
N SER A 62 -18.82 8.73 8.73
CA SER A 62 -20.23 9.03 8.49
C SER A 62 -20.38 10.16 7.49
N PHE A 63 -21.42 10.08 6.68
CA PHE A 63 -21.78 11.06 5.66
C PHE A 63 -23.29 10.95 5.37
N HIS A 64 -23.85 12.01 4.80
CA HIS A 64 -25.24 12.10 4.39
C HIS A 64 -25.39 11.74 2.92
N VAL A 65 -26.46 11.02 2.58
CA VAL A 65 -26.86 10.77 1.19
C VAL A 65 -28.16 11.50 0.85
N GLU A 66 -28.53 11.55 -0.42
CA GLU A 66 -29.82 12.11 -0.86
C GLU A 66 -31.00 11.26 -0.39
N ASP A 67 -30.93 9.94 -0.58
CA ASP A 67 -31.92 8.98 -0.09
C ASP A 67 -31.26 7.67 0.38
N GLY A 68 -31.26 7.43 1.69
CA GLY A 68 -30.69 6.23 2.30
C GLY A 68 -31.65 5.04 2.38
N SER A 69 -32.92 5.19 1.97
CA SER A 69 -34.00 4.23 2.26
C SER A 69 -33.79 2.84 1.64
N ALA A 70 -33.06 2.76 0.52
CA ALA A 70 -32.75 1.50 -0.14
C ALA A 70 -31.56 0.76 0.47
N TYR A 71 -30.81 1.39 1.40
CA TYR A 71 -29.62 0.82 2.02
C TYR A 71 -29.92 0.22 3.39
N HIS A 72 -29.16 -0.80 3.78
CA HIS A 72 -29.32 -1.50 5.05
C HIS A 72 -27.98 -1.69 5.78
N VAL A 73 -28.04 -1.72 7.11
CA VAL A 73 -26.89 -2.09 7.94
C VAL A 73 -26.40 -3.49 7.60
N GLY A 74 -25.09 -3.67 7.47
CA GLY A 74 -24.44 -4.91 7.05
C GLY A 74 -24.18 -5.01 5.54
N GLU A 75 -24.78 -4.16 4.72
CA GLU A 75 -24.50 -4.15 3.28
C GLU A 75 -23.08 -3.67 2.97
N GLN A 76 -22.48 -4.28 1.94
CA GLN A 76 -21.21 -3.84 1.39
C GLN A 76 -21.47 -2.80 0.30
N ILE A 77 -20.73 -1.69 0.37
CA ILE A 77 -20.86 -0.57 -0.55
C ILE A 77 -19.50 -0.11 -1.03
N ILE A 78 -19.47 0.47 -2.22
CA ILE A 78 -18.41 1.38 -2.64
C ILE A 78 -18.83 2.78 -2.24
N VAL A 79 -17.98 3.44 -1.46
CA VAL A 79 -18.03 4.89 -1.28
C VAL A 79 -17.01 5.49 -2.23
N ARG A 80 -17.48 6.13 -3.30
CA ARG A 80 -16.64 6.72 -4.32
C ARG A 80 -16.41 8.19 -4.05
N ARG A 81 -15.14 8.57 -4.05
CA ARG A 81 -14.71 9.97 -4.12
C ARG A 81 -14.43 10.32 -5.58
N ILE A 82 -15.11 11.35 -6.09
CA ILE A 82 -14.92 11.82 -7.46
C ILE A 82 -13.65 12.68 -7.54
N GLY A 83 -12.78 12.38 -8.52
CA GLY A 83 -11.61 13.21 -8.84
C GLY A 83 -11.73 13.79 -10.24
N ASN A 84 -12.38 14.96 -10.33
CA ASN A 84 -12.61 15.64 -11.60
C ASN A 84 -11.35 16.40 -12.11
N LYS A 85 -11.46 16.98 -13.32
CA LYS A 85 -10.37 17.75 -13.95
C LYS A 85 -9.89 18.92 -13.08
N ASN A 86 -10.82 19.63 -12.42
CA ASN A 86 -10.48 20.77 -11.58
C ASN A 86 -9.63 20.36 -10.38
N TRP A 87 -9.92 19.21 -9.77
CA TRP A 87 -9.09 18.69 -8.69
C TRP A 87 -7.71 18.25 -9.18
N ILE A 88 -7.62 17.59 -10.34
CA ILE A 88 -6.32 17.22 -10.94
C ILE A 88 -5.47 18.48 -11.20
N HIS A 89 -6.12 19.55 -11.66
CA HIS A 89 -5.51 20.86 -11.85
C HIS A 89 -5.04 21.48 -10.53
N GLU A 90 -5.88 21.45 -9.50
CA GLU A 90 -5.57 21.99 -8.17
C GLU A 90 -4.32 21.32 -7.56
N ILE A 91 -4.16 20.01 -7.75
CA ILE A 91 -2.95 19.30 -7.29
C ILE A 91 -1.78 19.38 -8.27
N GLY A 92 -1.94 20.10 -9.40
CA GLY A 92 -0.93 20.36 -10.42
C GLY A 92 -0.53 19.16 -11.27
N MET A 93 -1.34 18.09 -11.28
CA MET A 93 -0.98 16.81 -11.91
C MET A 93 -1.42 16.70 -13.37
N ASP A 94 -2.11 17.72 -13.89
CA ASP A 94 -2.27 17.96 -15.33
C ASP A 94 -1.10 18.76 -15.94
N ASN A 95 -0.15 19.22 -15.10
CA ASN A 95 1.00 20.02 -15.50
C ASN A 95 2.30 19.58 -14.79
N ILE A 96 2.60 18.28 -14.85
CA ILE A 96 3.88 17.70 -14.46
C ILE A 96 4.93 18.13 -15.49
N TYR A 97 6.08 18.64 -15.02
CA TYR A 97 7.17 19.05 -15.90
C TYR A 97 7.67 17.88 -16.76
N LYS A 98 8.09 18.20 -17.98
CA LYS A 98 8.60 17.19 -18.91
C LYS A 98 9.89 16.57 -18.37
N ARG A 99 9.98 15.25 -18.44
CA ARG A 99 11.21 14.52 -18.13
C ARG A 99 12.38 15.05 -18.98
N PRO A 100 13.55 15.33 -18.40
CA PRO A 100 14.75 15.67 -19.18
C PRO A 100 15.03 14.60 -20.23
N GLY A 101 15.02 14.99 -21.51
CA GLY A 101 15.24 14.06 -22.64
C GLY A 101 14.13 13.02 -22.85
N GLY A 102 12.96 13.15 -22.22
CA GLY A 102 11.89 12.15 -22.28
C GLY A 102 10.49 12.75 -22.38
N THR A 103 9.47 11.90 -22.24
CA THR A 103 8.06 12.29 -22.16
C THR A 103 7.54 12.16 -20.74
N VAL A 104 6.39 12.78 -20.49
CA VAL A 104 5.64 12.66 -19.24
C VAL A 104 4.16 12.52 -19.57
N THR A 105 3.44 11.67 -18.83
CA THR A 105 2.00 11.49 -18.94
C THR A 105 1.33 12.31 -17.84
N GLN A 106 0.55 13.30 -18.24
CA GLN A 106 -0.30 14.06 -17.34
C GLN A 106 -1.44 13.18 -16.81
N TRP A 107 -1.88 13.46 -15.59
CA TRP A 107 -2.97 12.70 -15.02
C TRP A 107 -4.30 13.05 -15.69
N SER A 108 -5.09 12.02 -15.95
CA SER A 108 -6.50 12.17 -16.28
C SER A 108 -7.34 12.10 -15.00
N PRO A 109 -8.58 12.62 -14.99
CA PRO A 109 -9.53 12.40 -13.91
C PRO A 109 -9.64 10.92 -13.52
N PHE A 110 -9.71 10.65 -12.23
CA PHE A 110 -9.90 9.30 -11.69
C PHE A 110 -10.64 9.38 -10.35
N ASN A 111 -11.23 8.25 -9.94
CA ASN A 111 -11.95 8.14 -8.68
C ASN A 111 -11.19 7.29 -7.68
N LEU A 112 -11.47 7.50 -6.39
CA LEU A 112 -11.06 6.58 -5.32
C LEU A 112 -12.31 5.85 -4.81
N ASP A 113 -12.28 4.51 -4.89
CA ASP A 113 -13.42 3.66 -4.54
C ASP A 113 -13.12 2.93 -3.22
N PHE A 114 -13.67 3.46 -2.12
CA PHE A 114 -13.53 2.91 -0.79
C PHE A 114 -14.52 1.75 -0.59
N ASP A 115 -14.03 0.53 -0.40
CA ASP A 115 -14.83 -0.67 -0.16
C ASP A 115 -15.16 -0.79 1.33
N ARG A 116 -16.43 -0.57 1.68
CA ARG A 116 -16.91 -0.38 3.06
C ARG A 116 -18.12 -1.24 3.39
N VAL A 117 -18.38 -1.41 4.68
CA VAL A 117 -19.58 -2.06 5.21
C VAL A 117 -20.38 -1.03 6.00
N ILE A 118 -21.69 -0.95 5.75
CA ILE A 118 -22.58 -0.09 6.53
C ILE A 118 -22.73 -0.64 7.94
N THR A 119 -22.49 0.18 8.95
CA THR A 119 -22.56 -0.18 10.38
C THR A 119 -23.70 0.49 11.11
N ALA A 120 -24.19 1.64 10.62
CA ALA A 120 -25.40 2.29 11.14
C ALA A 120 -26.05 3.16 10.07
N ILE A 121 -27.38 3.29 10.16
CA ILE A 121 -28.18 4.22 9.35
C ILE A 121 -29.10 4.98 10.30
N VAL A 122 -29.07 6.32 10.22
CA VAL A 122 -29.98 7.21 10.96
C VAL A 122 -30.52 8.26 9.99
N GLY A 123 -31.77 8.09 9.55
CA GLY A 123 -32.31 8.86 8.42
C GLY A 123 -31.45 8.64 7.17
N ASN A 124 -30.98 9.72 6.56
CA ASN A 124 -30.07 9.68 5.41
C ASN A 124 -28.58 9.69 5.80
N THR A 125 -28.25 9.52 7.09
CA THR A 125 -26.86 9.42 7.55
C THR A 125 -26.42 7.97 7.51
N ILE A 126 -25.38 7.67 6.73
CA ILE A 126 -24.74 6.36 6.65
C ILE A 126 -23.44 6.39 7.44
N THR A 127 -23.20 5.38 8.27
CA THR A 127 -21.92 5.19 8.97
C THR A 127 -21.26 3.89 8.51
N VAL A 128 -19.96 3.92 8.21
CA VAL A 128 -19.18 2.79 7.68
C VAL A 128 -18.16 2.22 8.69
N ASP A 129 -17.74 0.98 8.44
CA ASP A 129 -16.81 0.20 9.27
C ASP A 129 -15.41 0.81 9.41
N ALA A 130 -14.90 1.44 8.35
CA ALA A 130 -13.55 2.03 8.31
C ALA A 130 -13.56 3.48 7.78
N PRO A 131 -12.64 4.34 8.26
CA PRO A 131 -12.59 5.73 7.84
C PRO A 131 -12.30 5.88 6.34
N LEU A 132 -12.80 6.98 5.76
CA LEU A 132 -12.52 7.41 4.39
C LEU A 132 -11.24 8.24 4.41
N ALA A 133 -10.15 7.72 3.86
CA ALA A 133 -8.82 8.32 4.00
C ALA A 133 -8.55 9.51 3.05
N ASN A 134 -9.58 10.01 2.37
CA ASN A 134 -9.53 11.22 1.56
C ASN A 134 -10.79 12.02 1.81
N ALA A 135 -10.68 13.35 1.82
CA ALA A 135 -11.86 14.19 1.88
C ALA A 135 -12.74 14.00 0.63
N ILE A 136 -14.06 14.08 0.81
CA ILE A 136 -15.03 14.13 -0.29
C ILE A 136 -15.59 15.53 -0.31
N GLU A 137 -15.43 16.23 -1.44
CA GLU A 137 -15.70 17.66 -1.52
C GLU A 137 -16.55 17.95 -2.75
N ARG A 138 -17.68 18.63 -2.57
CA ARG A 138 -18.61 18.93 -3.66
C ARG A 138 -17.98 19.73 -4.79
N GLN A 139 -17.05 20.64 -4.47
CA GLN A 139 -16.30 21.41 -5.46
C GLN A 139 -15.51 20.55 -6.45
N TRP A 140 -15.11 19.33 -6.05
CA TRP A 140 -14.38 18.37 -6.87
C TRP A 140 -15.26 17.29 -7.50
N GLY A 141 -16.58 17.47 -7.43
CA GLY A 141 -17.60 16.53 -7.92
C GLY A 141 -18.33 15.80 -6.80
N GLY A 142 -17.88 15.92 -5.54
CA GLY A 142 -18.50 15.24 -4.40
C GLY A 142 -18.19 13.74 -4.39
N GLY A 143 -19.16 12.96 -3.92
CA GLY A 143 -19.05 11.52 -3.86
C GLY A 143 -20.38 10.85 -4.05
N GLU A 144 -20.32 9.55 -4.25
CA GLU A 144 -21.46 8.70 -4.53
C GLU A 144 -21.26 7.33 -3.89
N ILE A 145 -22.35 6.66 -3.58
CA ILE A 145 -22.32 5.30 -3.06
C ILE A 145 -23.03 4.33 -4.01
N TYR A 146 -22.54 3.08 -4.01
CA TYR A 146 -23.12 1.97 -4.76
C TYR A 146 -23.11 0.71 -3.91
N LYS A 147 -24.17 -0.09 -4.01
CA LYS A 147 -24.07 -1.53 -3.73
C LYS A 147 -23.24 -2.21 -4.80
N TYR A 148 -22.64 -3.34 -4.47
CA TYR A 148 -21.91 -4.16 -5.44
C TYR A 148 -22.04 -5.65 -5.13
N THR A 149 -21.75 -6.48 -6.13
CA THR A 149 -21.55 -7.93 -5.94
C THR A 149 -20.10 -8.32 -6.22
N ASP A 150 -19.61 -9.33 -5.49
CA ASP A 150 -18.23 -9.81 -5.58
C ASP A 150 -18.13 -11.34 -5.62
N HIS A 151 -18.95 -11.98 -6.46
CA HIS A 151 -19.08 -13.45 -6.53
C HIS A 151 -17.76 -14.21 -6.74
N ALA A 152 -16.77 -13.61 -7.40
CA ALA A 152 -15.45 -14.21 -7.62
C ALA A 152 -14.48 -14.04 -6.43
N ARG A 153 -14.84 -13.21 -5.44
CA ARG A 153 -13.95 -12.81 -4.35
C ARG A 153 -13.97 -13.83 -3.21
N ILE A 154 -12.95 -14.70 -3.20
CA ILE A 154 -12.81 -15.73 -2.15
C ILE A 154 -12.33 -15.12 -0.82
N GLN A 155 -12.45 -15.89 0.26
CA GLN A 155 -12.08 -15.41 1.59
C GLN A 155 -11.61 -16.49 2.56
N GLN A 156 -11.01 -16.06 3.69
CA GLN A 156 -10.50 -16.95 4.74
C GLN A 156 -9.43 -17.90 4.19
N VAL A 157 -8.41 -17.32 3.55
CA VAL A 157 -7.36 -18.06 2.84
C VAL A 157 -5.98 -17.62 3.33
N GLY A 158 -5.06 -18.56 3.47
CA GLY A 158 -3.78 -18.28 4.11
C GLY A 158 -2.61 -19.05 3.53
N VAL A 159 -1.41 -18.49 3.71
CA VAL A 159 -0.13 -19.16 3.48
C VAL A 159 0.74 -18.97 4.72
N GLU A 160 1.23 -20.06 5.32
CA GLU A 160 1.89 -19.93 6.62
C GLU A 160 2.98 -20.96 6.93
N ASN A 161 3.89 -20.56 7.80
CA ASN A 161 4.90 -21.40 8.46
C ASN A 161 5.78 -22.18 7.47
N MET A 162 6.39 -21.47 6.51
CA MET A 162 7.22 -22.10 5.48
C MET A 162 8.35 -21.22 4.97
N ARG A 163 9.30 -21.86 4.31
CA ARG A 163 10.38 -21.22 3.56
C ARG A 163 10.06 -21.24 2.07
N VAL A 164 10.43 -20.19 1.35
CA VAL A 164 10.37 -20.14 -0.11
C VAL A 164 11.73 -19.77 -0.67
N GLU A 165 12.17 -20.52 -1.69
CA GLU A 165 13.40 -20.25 -2.42
C GLU A 165 13.12 -20.35 -3.92
N SER A 166 13.85 -19.58 -4.72
CA SER A 166 13.83 -19.70 -6.18
C SER A 166 15.21 -20.13 -6.68
N ASP A 167 15.23 -20.97 -7.73
CA ASP A 167 16.42 -21.10 -8.57
C ASP A 167 16.76 -19.74 -9.19
N PHE A 168 18.02 -19.55 -9.56
CA PHE A 168 18.49 -18.46 -10.41
C PHE A 168 19.83 -18.85 -11.04
N ASP A 169 20.25 -18.16 -12.09
CA ASP A 169 21.58 -18.30 -12.69
C ASP A 169 22.62 -17.41 -11.97
N PRO A 170 23.54 -17.98 -11.16
CA PRO A 170 24.53 -17.20 -10.43
C PRO A 170 25.63 -16.60 -11.33
N SER A 171 25.69 -16.97 -12.61
CA SER A 171 26.61 -16.36 -13.57
C SER A 171 26.12 -15.00 -14.07
N THR A 172 24.83 -14.69 -13.89
CA THR A 172 24.27 -13.38 -14.24
C THR A 172 24.51 -12.40 -13.11
N ILE A 173 25.50 -11.53 -13.29
CA ILE A 173 25.94 -10.52 -12.32
C ILE A 173 25.83 -9.14 -12.94
N ASP A 174 25.43 -8.15 -12.14
CA ASP A 174 25.48 -6.74 -12.51
C ASP A 174 26.15 -5.93 -11.37
N ILE A 175 26.56 -4.71 -11.70
CA ILE A 175 27.10 -3.70 -10.77
C ILE A 175 26.30 -2.40 -10.85
N LYS A 176 25.41 -2.25 -11.84
CA LYS A 176 24.58 -1.05 -12.03
C LYS A 176 23.26 -1.19 -11.29
N MET A 177 22.79 -0.09 -10.73
CA MET A 177 21.54 -0.03 -9.97
C MET A 177 20.89 1.32 -10.16
N ASP A 178 19.63 1.37 -10.59
CA ASP A 178 18.89 2.61 -10.88
C ASP A 178 19.78 3.63 -11.63
N ASN A 179 20.21 4.71 -10.98
CA ASN A 179 21.10 5.74 -11.55
C ASN A 179 22.49 5.78 -10.90
N ASP A 180 22.91 4.68 -10.28
CA ASP A 180 24.15 4.53 -9.51
C ASP A 180 24.82 3.16 -9.78
N THR A 181 25.91 2.88 -9.04
CA THR A 181 26.64 1.63 -9.04
C THR A 181 26.74 1.06 -7.62
N THR A 182 26.91 -0.26 -7.52
CA THR A 182 27.01 -0.98 -6.24
C THR A 182 27.99 -2.15 -6.37
N ASP A 183 28.25 -2.85 -5.26
CA ASP A 183 29.03 -4.09 -5.27
C ASP A 183 28.37 -5.14 -6.18
N PRO A 184 29.14 -6.05 -6.80
CA PRO A 184 28.57 -7.07 -7.67
C PRO A 184 27.44 -7.86 -7.00
N TYR A 185 26.32 -7.99 -7.70
CA TYR A 185 25.14 -8.70 -7.20
C TYR A 185 24.54 -9.61 -8.29
N TYR A 186 23.82 -10.64 -7.87
CA TYR A 186 23.11 -11.54 -8.79
C TYR A 186 21.88 -10.86 -9.38
N ALA A 187 21.85 -10.82 -10.72
CA ALA A 187 20.91 -9.99 -11.48
C ALA A 187 20.01 -10.80 -12.43
N ASP A 188 20.01 -12.13 -12.32
CA ASP A 188 19.11 -12.97 -13.12
C ASP A 188 17.65 -12.57 -12.89
N GLU A 189 16.85 -12.55 -13.95
CA GLU A 189 15.40 -12.32 -13.88
C GLU A 189 14.61 -13.53 -14.40
N LYS A 190 15.29 -14.58 -14.86
CA LYS A 190 14.66 -15.79 -15.45
C LYS A 190 14.33 -16.80 -14.37
N HIS A 191 13.53 -16.42 -13.38
CA HIS A 191 13.09 -17.32 -12.31
C HIS A 191 11.84 -16.82 -11.60
N ALA A 192 11.46 -17.41 -10.46
CA ALA A 192 10.24 -17.04 -9.76
C ALA A 192 10.26 -15.58 -9.29
N GLU A 193 9.19 -14.85 -9.59
CA GLU A 193 9.11 -13.42 -9.32
C GLU A 193 8.49 -13.11 -7.96
N ARG A 194 7.35 -13.75 -7.69
CA ARG A 194 6.54 -13.46 -6.50
C ARG A 194 6.23 -14.73 -5.76
N PHE A 195 6.24 -14.66 -4.44
CA PHE A 195 5.77 -15.78 -3.64
C PHE A 195 4.24 -15.82 -3.60
N VAL A 196 3.58 -14.91 -2.88
CA VAL A 196 2.11 -14.89 -2.77
C VAL A 196 1.52 -13.68 -3.48
N VAL A 197 0.54 -13.93 -4.36
CA VAL A 197 -0.26 -12.89 -5.00
C VAL A 197 -1.73 -13.10 -4.64
N PHE A 198 -2.32 -12.13 -3.92
CA PHE A 198 -3.76 -12.09 -3.65
C PHE A 198 -4.47 -11.31 -4.76
N ASN A 199 -5.25 -12.02 -5.57
CA ASN A 199 -6.12 -11.46 -6.60
C ASN A 199 -7.57 -11.46 -6.09
N SER A 200 -8.09 -10.31 -5.69
CA SER A 200 -9.48 -10.14 -5.26
C SER A 200 -9.86 -11.10 -4.11
N VAL A 201 -9.28 -10.87 -2.93
CA VAL A 201 -9.48 -11.72 -1.73
C VAL A 201 -9.92 -10.91 -0.52
N LYS A 202 -10.81 -11.46 0.33
CA LYS A 202 -11.14 -10.90 1.65
C LYS A 202 -10.56 -11.77 2.77
N ASN A 203 -10.19 -11.20 3.90
CA ASN A 203 -9.81 -11.96 5.10
C ASN A 203 -8.71 -12.99 4.81
N GLY A 204 -7.60 -12.54 4.24
CA GLY A 204 -6.48 -13.39 3.86
C GLY A 204 -5.25 -13.13 4.71
N TRP A 205 -4.32 -14.08 4.75
CA TRP A 205 -3.07 -13.85 5.49
C TRP A 205 -1.85 -14.55 4.89
N VAL A 206 -0.68 -13.95 5.16
CA VAL A 206 0.62 -14.60 5.03
C VAL A 206 1.32 -14.44 6.38
N ARG A 207 1.75 -15.54 7.00
CA ARG A 207 2.46 -15.44 8.29
C ARG A 207 3.59 -16.44 8.44
N GLU A 208 4.64 -16.06 9.15
CA GLU A 208 5.77 -16.96 9.46
C GLU A 208 6.40 -17.53 8.18
N VAL A 209 6.66 -16.65 7.22
CA VAL A 209 7.25 -17.01 5.93
C VAL A 209 8.63 -16.42 5.81
N ARG A 210 9.59 -17.23 5.35
CA ARG A 210 10.92 -16.75 4.99
C ARG A 210 11.19 -16.94 3.50
N GLY A 211 11.40 -15.85 2.77
CA GLY A 211 11.68 -15.87 1.34
C GLY A 211 13.12 -15.57 0.96
N TYR A 212 13.59 -16.25 -0.08
CA TYR A 212 14.91 -16.07 -0.71
C TYR A 212 14.78 -16.05 -2.23
N HIS A 213 15.65 -15.28 -2.86
CA HIS A 213 15.92 -15.33 -4.30
C HIS A 213 14.75 -14.99 -5.23
N LEU A 214 13.69 -14.37 -4.73
CA LEU A 214 12.59 -13.87 -5.57
C LEU A 214 13.05 -12.61 -6.31
N SER A 215 12.61 -12.44 -7.56
CA SER A 215 12.97 -11.23 -8.34
C SER A 215 12.08 -10.02 -8.10
N TYR A 216 10.90 -10.21 -7.50
CA TYR A 216 9.90 -9.15 -7.41
C TYR A 216 9.33 -8.95 -6.01
N SER A 217 8.60 -9.91 -5.42
CA SER A 217 7.84 -9.65 -4.18
C SER A 217 7.67 -10.87 -3.30
N LEU A 218 7.67 -10.66 -1.98
CA LEU A 218 7.23 -11.69 -1.04
C LEU A 218 5.69 -11.79 -1.08
N VAL A 219 5.00 -10.66 -0.94
CA VAL A 219 3.54 -10.60 -0.98
C VAL A 219 3.04 -9.41 -1.78
N GLN A 220 2.22 -9.70 -2.79
CA GLN A 220 1.48 -8.70 -3.56
C GLN A 220 -0.03 -8.81 -3.29
N MET A 221 -0.65 -7.71 -2.87
CA MET A 221 -2.09 -7.60 -2.60
C MET A 221 -2.74 -6.70 -3.64
N LYS A 222 -3.42 -7.27 -4.64
CA LYS A 222 -4.00 -6.50 -5.76
C LYS A 222 -5.23 -5.66 -5.36
N ARG A 223 -5.70 -4.83 -6.29
CA ARG A 223 -6.70 -3.74 -6.12
C ARG A 223 -7.95 -4.10 -5.31
N TYR A 224 -8.50 -5.29 -5.50
CA TYR A 224 -9.72 -5.75 -4.82
C TYR A 224 -9.45 -6.71 -3.65
N SER A 225 -8.21 -6.81 -3.21
CA SER A 225 -7.85 -7.53 -1.99
C SER A 225 -7.99 -6.60 -0.79
N LYS A 226 -8.72 -7.04 0.24
CA LYS A 226 -8.95 -6.26 1.46
C LYS A 226 -8.95 -7.13 2.71
N TRP A 227 -8.63 -6.52 3.85
CA TRP A 227 -8.46 -7.23 5.12
C TRP A 227 -7.40 -8.35 5.01
N ILE A 228 -6.29 -8.05 4.34
CA ILE A 228 -5.14 -8.95 4.26
C ILE A 228 -4.14 -8.60 5.37
N THR A 229 -3.69 -9.62 6.11
CA THR A 229 -2.60 -9.48 7.09
C THR A 229 -1.36 -10.23 6.62
N VAL A 230 -0.25 -9.51 6.44
CA VAL A 230 1.08 -10.11 6.28
C VAL A 230 1.82 -9.92 7.59
N GLN A 231 2.33 -10.98 8.20
CA GLN A 231 3.02 -10.83 9.48
C GLN A 231 4.17 -11.78 9.71
N ASP A 232 5.10 -11.39 10.59
CA ASP A 232 6.16 -12.28 11.09
C ASP A 232 6.98 -12.94 9.97
N SER A 233 7.17 -12.22 8.88
CA SER A 233 7.73 -12.76 7.64
C SER A 233 8.99 -12.00 7.23
N GLN A 234 9.89 -12.66 6.52
CA GLN A 234 11.16 -12.09 6.12
C GLN A 234 11.47 -12.33 4.64
N MET A 235 12.20 -11.40 4.02
CA MET A 235 12.73 -11.53 2.66
C MET A 235 14.24 -11.29 2.65
N TYR A 236 14.98 -12.21 2.05
CA TYR A 236 16.45 -12.20 1.98
C TYR A 236 16.92 -12.36 0.53
N ASP A 237 18.11 -11.85 0.21
CA ASP A 237 18.85 -12.12 -1.03
C ASP A 237 17.98 -12.10 -2.30
N MET A 238 17.34 -10.97 -2.61
CA MET A 238 16.55 -10.84 -3.84
C MET A 238 17.45 -10.88 -5.08
N ILE A 239 16.96 -11.45 -6.18
CA ILE A 239 17.74 -11.69 -7.41
C ILE A 239 16.98 -11.10 -8.60
N SER A 240 17.51 -10.01 -9.15
CA SER A 240 16.98 -9.28 -10.31
C SER A 240 17.93 -8.13 -10.61
N VAL A 241 17.89 -7.55 -11.81
CA VAL A 241 18.44 -6.20 -11.96
C VAL A 241 17.75 -5.24 -10.99
N VAL A 242 18.49 -4.28 -10.42
CA VAL A 242 17.94 -3.29 -9.48
C VAL A 242 17.54 -2.04 -10.24
N THR A 243 16.41 -2.11 -10.94
CA THR A 243 15.83 -0.98 -11.69
C THR A 243 14.34 -0.83 -11.41
N GLY A 244 13.72 0.24 -11.92
CA GLY A 244 12.28 0.48 -11.81
C GLY A 244 11.43 -0.74 -12.19
N GLY A 245 10.43 -1.04 -11.37
CA GLY A 245 9.52 -2.18 -11.57
C GLY A 245 10.05 -3.51 -11.04
N ARG A 246 10.99 -3.53 -10.09
CA ARG A 246 11.50 -4.75 -9.43
C ARG A 246 11.58 -4.58 -7.91
N ARG A 247 11.64 -5.72 -7.20
CA ARG A 247 11.92 -5.84 -5.76
C ARG A 247 11.00 -5.00 -4.85
N TYR A 248 9.68 -5.16 -5.01
CA TYR A 248 8.62 -4.58 -4.19
C TYR A 248 8.17 -5.63 -3.16
N VAL A 249 8.84 -5.69 -2.01
CA VAL A 249 8.74 -6.84 -1.10
C VAL A 249 7.33 -7.02 -0.54
N ILE A 250 6.79 -5.97 0.08
CA ILE A 250 5.38 -5.89 0.46
C ILE A 250 4.69 -4.87 -0.45
N HIS A 251 3.90 -5.38 -1.40
CA HIS A 251 3.29 -4.56 -2.45
C HIS A 251 1.77 -4.49 -2.28
N GLN A 252 1.27 -3.35 -1.81
CA GLN A 252 -0.14 -3.09 -1.54
C GLN A 252 -0.77 -2.28 -2.69
N MET A 253 -1.72 -2.88 -3.40
CA MET A 253 -2.60 -2.19 -4.35
C MET A 253 -4.06 -2.16 -3.86
N GLY A 254 -4.41 -3.03 -2.89
CA GLY A 254 -5.72 -3.09 -2.25
C GLY A 254 -5.82 -2.21 -0.99
N GLN A 255 -6.86 -2.42 -0.19
CA GLN A 255 -7.22 -1.54 0.91
C GLN A 255 -7.48 -2.27 2.23
N LEU A 256 -7.37 -1.57 3.37
CA LEU A 256 -7.58 -2.15 4.70
C LEU A 256 -6.61 -3.31 5.00
N ASN A 257 -5.38 -3.20 4.50
CA ASN A 257 -4.34 -4.22 4.67
C ASN A 257 -3.37 -3.84 5.79
N LEU A 258 -2.85 -4.87 6.47
CA LEU A 258 -1.86 -4.76 7.53
C LEU A 258 -0.63 -5.59 7.14
N ALA A 259 0.55 -4.99 7.19
CA ALA A 259 1.82 -5.70 7.16
C ALA A 259 2.58 -5.40 8.45
N GLN A 260 2.89 -6.40 9.28
CA GLN A 260 3.51 -6.19 10.58
C GLN A 260 4.69 -7.11 10.86
N ARG A 261 5.72 -6.64 11.57
CA ARG A 261 6.90 -7.46 11.93
C ARG A 261 7.54 -8.10 10.71
N ILE A 262 7.78 -7.27 9.70
CA ILE A 262 8.41 -7.67 8.45
C ILE A 262 9.88 -7.26 8.50
N TYR A 263 10.76 -8.20 8.19
CA TYR A 263 12.17 -7.94 7.96
C TYR A 263 12.49 -8.11 6.48
N THR A 264 13.32 -7.25 5.90
CA THR A 264 13.79 -7.44 4.53
C THR A 264 15.20 -6.93 4.31
N GLU A 265 15.93 -7.58 3.40
CA GLU A 265 17.18 -7.07 2.86
C GLU A 265 17.20 -7.08 1.33
N THR A 266 18.03 -6.21 0.74
CA THR A 266 18.26 -6.11 -0.72
C THR A 266 17.00 -5.74 -1.54
N ALA A 267 15.98 -5.19 -0.89
CA ALA A 267 14.80 -4.67 -1.58
C ALA A 267 15.14 -3.38 -2.34
N ARG A 268 14.43 -3.13 -3.45
CA ARG A 268 14.42 -1.78 -4.03
C ARG A 268 13.40 -0.93 -3.28
N HIS A 269 12.16 -1.39 -3.20
CA HIS A 269 11.15 -0.79 -2.33
C HIS A 269 10.62 -1.86 -1.35
N ALA A 270 10.94 -1.72 -0.07
CA ALA A 270 10.57 -2.72 0.94
C ALA A 270 9.06 -2.71 1.24
N PHE A 271 8.53 -1.52 1.54
CA PHE A 271 7.13 -1.30 1.85
C PHE A 271 6.54 -0.35 0.81
N THR A 272 5.62 -0.86 -0.01
CA THR A 272 5.18 -0.16 -1.24
C THR A 272 3.66 -0.13 -1.34
N VAL A 273 3.12 1.07 -1.59
CA VAL A 273 1.71 1.26 -1.96
C VAL A 273 1.63 1.73 -3.41
N ASP A 274 0.80 1.10 -4.22
CA ASP A 274 0.68 1.38 -5.66
C ASP A 274 -0.17 2.63 -5.96
N SER A 275 -0.46 2.83 -7.23
CA SER A 275 -1.32 3.85 -7.81
C SER A 275 -2.80 3.72 -7.49
N TRP A 276 -3.39 4.87 -7.15
CA TRP A 276 -4.81 5.08 -6.91
C TRP A 276 -5.36 4.11 -5.87
N VAL A 277 -4.62 3.95 -4.77
CA VAL A 277 -4.95 3.01 -3.70
C VAL A 277 -5.78 3.74 -2.63
N PRO A 278 -7.06 3.39 -2.46
CA PRO A 278 -7.88 3.89 -1.37
C PRO A 278 -7.46 3.18 -0.08
N GLY A 279 -6.87 3.86 0.89
CA GLY A 279 -6.54 3.23 2.17
C GLY A 279 -7.75 3.12 3.13
N PRO A 280 -7.50 3.00 4.45
CA PRO A 280 -6.17 2.97 5.07
C PRO A 280 -5.41 1.66 4.82
N ASN A 281 -4.08 1.74 4.77
CA ASN A 281 -3.17 0.59 4.78
C ASN A 281 -2.04 0.83 5.78
N VAL A 282 -1.53 -0.24 6.41
CA VAL A 282 -0.59 -0.12 7.53
C VAL A 282 0.66 -0.98 7.30
N PHE A 283 1.82 -0.38 7.57
CA PHE A 283 3.08 -1.07 7.84
C PHE A 283 3.44 -0.82 9.32
N LEU A 284 3.66 -1.90 10.09
CA LEU A 284 3.84 -1.86 11.55
C LEU A 284 5.06 -2.65 12.03
N ASP A 285 5.91 -2.06 12.86
CA ASP A 285 7.08 -2.71 13.47
C ASP A 285 7.98 -3.47 12.46
N GLY A 286 8.35 -2.81 11.37
CA GLY A 286 9.12 -3.41 10.27
C GLY A 286 10.52 -2.84 10.15
N GLU A 287 11.44 -3.63 9.61
CA GLU A 287 12.82 -3.21 9.34
C GLU A 287 13.22 -3.60 7.92
N ALA A 288 13.91 -2.70 7.25
CA ALA A 288 14.50 -2.97 5.95
C ALA A 288 15.95 -2.48 5.90
N VAL A 289 16.88 -3.39 5.60
CA VAL A 289 18.31 -3.12 5.60
C VAL A 289 18.92 -3.35 4.22
N LYS A 290 20.03 -2.66 3.91
CA LYS A 290 20.68 -2.76 2.58
C LYS A 290 19.69 -2.55 1.42
N ASN A 291 18.73 -1.66 1.60
CA ASN A 291 17.78 -1.33 0.54
C ASN A 291 18.43 -0.42 -0.50
N TYR A 292 17.96 -0.57 -1.73
CA TYR A 292 18.46 0.17 -2.88
C TYR A 292 17.61 1.39 -3.23
N ASN A 293 16.47 1.57 -2.57
CA ASN A 293 15.60 2.74 -2.71
C ASN A 293 14.68 2.87 -1.48
N THR A 294 13.84 3.90 -1.45
CA THR A 294 12.97 4.21 -0.31
C THR A 294 11.73 3.33 -0.24
N SER A 295 11.20 3.11 0.95
CA SER A 295 9.83 2.63 1.15
C SER A 295 8.85 3.78 0.97
N GLU A 296 7.76 3.57 0.24
CA GLU A 296 6.93 4.70 -0.18
C GLU A 296 5.57 4.29 -0.74
N PRO A 297 4.56 5.16 -0.65
CA PRO A 297 3.61 5.25 -1.76
C PRO A 297 4.37 5.54 -3.06
N HIS A 298 4.23 4.68 -4.05
CA HIS A 298 5.17 4.62 -5.18
C HIS A 298 4.83 5.58 -6.32
N HIS A 299 3.55 5.76 -6.62
CA HIS A 299 3.08 6.65 -7.68
C HIS A 299 1.57 6.90 -7.58
N ARG A 300 1.12 8.05 -8.10
CA ARG A 300 -0.29 8.37 -8.38
C ARG A 300 -1.27 8.19 -7.22
N TRP A 301 -1.24 9.12 -6.27
CA TRP A 301 -2.27 9.40 -5.26
C TRP A 301 -2.88 8.18 -4.55
N SER A 302 -2.07 7.52 -3.73
CA SER A 302 -2.58 6.66 -2.66
C SER A 302 -2.93 7.48 -1.42
N VAL A 303 -3.84 6.97 -0.59
CA VAL A 303 -4.32 7.73 0.59
C VAL A 303 -4.34 6.90 1.86
N GLY A 304 -4.09 7.53 3.02
CA GLY A 304 -4.30 6.89 4.33
C GLY A 304 -3.29 5.82 4.72
N GLY A 305 -2.04 5.91 4.27
CA GLY A 305 -1.02 4.98 4.72
C GLY A 305 -0.44 5.34 6.09
N LEU A 306 -0.16 4.32 6.89
CA LEU A 306 0.52 4.45 8.17
C LEU A 306 1.84 3.66 8.13
N PHE A 307 2.95 4.34 8.35
CA PHE A 307 4.24 3.73 8.68
C PHE A 307 4.47 3.91 10.19
N ASP A 308 4.31 2.85 10.96
CA ASP A 308 4.39 2.88 12.42
C ASP A 308 5.53 1.98 12.90
N ASN A 309 6.53 2.55 13.58
CA ASN A 309 7.76 1.86 13.98
C ASN A 309 8.47 1.17 12.80
N ILE A 310 8.56 1.86 11.67
CA ILE A 310 9.30 1.38 10.50
C ILE A 310 10.72 1.93 10.54
N LYS A 311 11.70 1.02 10.48
CA LYS A 311 13.12 1.33 10.35
C LYS A 311 13.58 1.08 8.91
N ALA A 312 13.51 2.12 8.09
CA ALA A 312 13.88 2.13 6.68
C ALA A 312 13.94 3.58 6.17
N SER A 313 14.60 3.83 5.04
CA SER A 313 14.41 5.10 4.31
C SER A 313 12.98 5.15 3.76
N ILE A 314 12.26 6.24 4.01
CA ILE A 314 10.86 6.44 3.61
C ILE A 314 10.71 7.72 2.79
N SER A 315 9.90 7.68 1.73
CA SER A 315 9.59 8.85 0.90
C SER A 315 8.10 9.01 0.67
N ILE A 316 7.54 10.17 1.02
CA ILE A 316 6.14 10.53 0.76
C ILE A 316 6.15 11.92 0.12
N LEU A 317 6.21 11.95 -1.21
CA LEU A 317 6.56 13.15 -1.97
C LEU A 317 5.86 13.25 -3.33
N ASP A 318 5.99 14.41 -3.99
CA ASP A 318 5.72 14.57 -5.43
C ASP A 318 6.92 14.03 -6.23
N ARG A 319 6.72 12.88 -6.86
CA ARG A 319 7.75 12.17 -7.64
C ARG A 319 7.91 12.78 -9.04
N ALA A 320 7.21 13.87 -9.34
CA ALA A 320 7.29 14.62 -10.58
C ALA A 320 7.22 13.70 -11.82
N TRP A 321 8.18 13.84 -12.73
CA TRP A 321 8.25 13.07 -13.97
C TRP A 321 8.83 11.65 -13.82
N LEU A 322 9.16 11.18 -12.62
CA LEU A 322 9.65 9.81 -12.44
C LEU A 322 8.67 8.80 -13.04
N GLY A 323 9.23 7.69 -13.52
CA GLY A 323 8.52 6.74 -14.36
C GLY A 323 7.90 7.41 -15.58
N SER A 324 6.58 7.43 -15.65
CA SER A 324 5.81 8.06 -16.73
C SER A 324 5.06 9.32 -16.29
N GLY A 325 5.42 9.95 -15.18
CA GLY A 325 4.60 11.00 -14.54
C GLY A 325 3.93 10.45 -13.28
N HIS A 326 4.76 10.04 -12.33
CA HIS A 326 4.32 9.48 -11.06
C HIS A 326 3.64 10.51 -10.18
N GLY A 327 4.08 11.77 -10.22
CA GLY A 327 3.46 12.88 -9.51
C GLY A 327 3.35 12.69 -7.99
N TRP A 328 2.37 13.32 -7.37
CA TRP A 328 2.02 13.11 -5.95
C TRP A 328 1.75 11.64 -5.66
N ALA A 329 2.55 11.03 -4.78
CA ALA A 329 2.43 9.60 -4.52
C ALA A 329 1.51 9.27 -3.33
N GLY A 330 1.58 10.04 -2.24
CA GLY A 330 0.82 9.78 -1.01
C GLY A 330 0.18 11.04 -0.40
N ALA A 331 -1.05 10.89 0.07
CA ALA A 331 -1.84 11.93 0.72
C ALA A 331 -2.54 11.40 1.99
N ASN A 332 -2.65 12.23 3.04
CA ASN A 332 -3.19 11.82 4.34
C ASN A 332 -2.41 10.65 4.99
N TYR A 333 -1.09 10.64 4.80
CA TYR A 333 -0.20 9.65 5.40
C TYR A 333 0.30 10.09 6.77
N VAL A 334 0.58 9.10 7.62
CA VAL A 334 1.24 9.30 8.91
C VAL A 334 2.47 8.41 8.98
N THR A 335 3.60 8.99 9.36
CA THR A 335 4.76 8.25 9.87
C THR A 335 4.84 8.48 11.37
N TRP A 336 4.92 7.39 12.13
CA TRP A 336 4.88 7.39 13.58
C TRP A 336 6.08 6.62 14.13
N ASN A 337 6.90 7.29 14.95
CA ASN A 337 8.12 6.71 15.53
C ASN A 337 8.99 5.94 14.52
N THR A 338 9.06 6.42 13.29
CA THR A 338 9.90 5.81 12.24
C THR A 338 11.37 6.16 12.46
N GLN A 339 12.27 5.34 11.91
CA GLN A 339 13.70 5.54 11.97
C GLN A 339 14.36 5.40 10.59
N GLY A 340 15.30 6.29 10.26
CA GLY A 340 16.05 6.25 9.00
C GLY A 340 16.03 7.60 8.29
N GLU A 341 16.14 7.58 6.96
CA GLU A 341 15.91 8.78 6.16
C GLU A 341 14.42 8.98 5.91
N LEU A 342 13.94 10.22 5.95
CA LEU A 342 12.54 10.53 5.66
C LEU A 342 12.42 11.78 4.80
N THR A 343 11.75 11.62 3.66
CA THR A 343 11.17 12.72 2.90
C THR A 343 9.67 12.75 3.10
N LEU A 344 9.12 13.92 3.46
CA LEU A 344 7.70 14.12 3.68
C LEU A 344 7.27 15.47 3.09
N GLN A 345 6.40 15.45 2.08
CA GLN A 345 5.83 16.68 1.51
C GLN A 345 4.31 16.72 1.74
N ARG A 346 3.76 17.94 1.73
CA ARG A 346 2.33 18.22 1.80
C ARG A 346 1.75 18.40 0.40
N PRO A 347 0.83 17.51 -0.05
CA PRO A 347 0.07 17.73 -1.28
C PRO A 347 -0.90 18.90 -1.13
N PRO A 348 -1.29 19.61 -2.21
CA PRO A 348 -2.09 20.84 -2.10
C PRO A 348 -3.44 20.69 -1.39
N THR A 349 -4.06 19.50 -1.50
CA THR A 349 -5.41 19.22 -0.96
C THR A 349 -5.41 18.22 0.20
N ALA A 350 -4.25 17.91 0.78
CA ALA A 350 -4.11 16.91 1.84
C ALA A 350 -2.94 17.21 2.78
N GLN A 351 -2.86 16.51 3.90
CA GLN A 351 -1.75 16.69 4.85
C GLN A 351 -1.08 15.36 5.17
N ASN A 352 0.25 15.31 5.05
CA ASN A 352 1.05 14.20 5.52
C ASN A 352 1.76 14.57 6.84
N TYR A 353 1.97 13.61 7.73
CA TYR A 353 2.48 13.82 9.08
C TYR A 353 3.70 12.94 9.39
N ALA A 354 4.68 13.49 10.08
CA ALA A 354 5.77 12.79 10.73
C ALA A 354 5.80 13.14 12.22
N ILE A 355 5.64 12.13 13.05
CA ILE A 355 5.55 12.30 14.50
C ILE A 355 6.54 11.33 15.15
N GLY A 356 7.48 11.87 15.93
CA GLY A 356 8.47 11.06 16.66
C GLY A 356 9.56 10.44 15.79
N HIS A 357 9.81 10.99 14.59
CA HIS A 357 10.80 10.43 13.66
C HIS A 357 12.24 10.62 14.19
N VAL A 358 13.06 9.57 14.12
CA VAL A 358 14.49 9.61 14.46
C VAL A 358 15.34 9.32 13.23
N GLY A 359 16.12 10.30 12.80
CA GLY A 359 17.01 10.16 11.65
C GLY A 359 17.03 11.42 10.79
N SER A 360 17.49 11.27 9.55
CA SER A 360 17.76 12.39 8.66
C SER A 360 16.53 12.77 7.86
N LYS A 361 16.18 14.05 7.88
CA LYS A 361 15.22 14.61 6.93
C LYS A 361 15.90 14.81 5.58
N VAL A 362 15.36 14.20 4.53
CA VAL A 362 15.90 14.25 3.17
C VAL A 362 15.01 15.12 2.28
N PRO A 363 15.58 16.07 1.49
CA PRO A 363 14.82 16.86 0.52
C PRO A 363 14.08 15.97 -0.49
N GLY A 364 12.92 16.44 -0.95
CA GLY A 364 12.22 15.79 -2.06
C GLY A 364 12.93 15.96 -3.39
N LEU A 365 12.50 15.19 -4.39
CA LEU A 365 13.02 15.28 -5.77
C LEU A 365 12.86 16.70 -6.34
N VAL A 366 11.73 17.35 -6.05
CA VAL A 366 11.39 18.71 -6.48
C VAL A 366 11.13 19.61 -5.27
N PRO A 367 11.49 20.91 -5.32
CA PRO A 367 12.05 21.62 -6.47
C PRO A 367 13.51 21.24 -6.80
N ASN A 368 13.89 21.37 -8.06
CA ASN A 368 15.26 21.24 -8.57
C ASN A 368 15.45 22.11 -9.83
N ASP A 369 16.61 22.04 -10.49
CA ASP A 369 16.94 22.85 -11.67
C ASP A 369 15.98 22.66 -12.86
N TYR A 370 15.28 21.52 -12.93
CA TYR A 370 14.33 21.21 -14.00
C TYR A 370 12.90 21.59 -13.66
N ASP A 371 12.44 21.36 -12.43
CA ASP A 371 11.14 21.83 -11.92
C ASP A 371 11.37 22.68 -10.66
N PRO A 372 11.38 24.01 -10.80
CA PRO A 372 11.70 24.92 -9.69
C PRO A 372 10.50 25.17 -8.77
N ARG A 373 9.32 24.59 -9.05
CA ARG A 373 8.11 24.88 -8.28
C ARG A 373 8.25 24.30 -6.88
N PRO A 374 8.03 25.12 -5.83
CA PRO A 374 8.18 24.65 -4.47
C PRO A 374 7.16 23.54 -4.16
N ARG A 375 7.53 22.70 -3.22
CA ARG A 375 6.62 21.78 -2.54
C ARG A 375 6.67 22.09 -1.08
N GLU A 376 5.49 22.23 -0.50
CA GLU A 376 5.38 22.44 0.93
C GLU A 376 5.81 21.17 1.65
N ASP A 377 6.45 21.37 2.77
CA ASP A 377 6.88 20.31 3.64
C ASP A 377 5.67 19.70 4.38
N GLY A 378 5.77 18.42 4.74
CA GLY A 378 4.77 17.79 5.59
C GLY A 378 4.75 18.40 7.01
N TYR A 379 3.82 17.94 7.84
CA TYR A 379 3.79 18.34 9.24
C TYR A 379 4.78 17.49 10.03
N TRP A 380 5.68 18.11 10.77
CA TRP A 380 6.70 17.44 11.58
C TRP A 380 6.53 17.77 13.05
N CYS A 381 6.57 16.76 13.92
CA CYS A 381 6.49 16.92 15.36
C CYS A 381 7.43 15.93 16.07
N SER A 382 8.13 16.39 17.11
CA SER A 382 9.07 15.57 17.88
C SER A 382 10.16 14.89 17.03
N CYS A 383 10.83 15.63 16.14
CA CYS A 383 11.94 15.09 15.36
C CYS A 383 13.18 14.85 16.24
N GLY A 384 13.91 13.77 15.99
CA GLY A 384 15.11 13.39 16.73
C GLY A 384 14.82 12.59 18.01
N GLN A 385 13.54 12.41 18.38
CA GLN A 385 13.14 11.64 19.55
C GLN A 385 11.76 11.00 19.34
N HIS A 386 11.66 9.70 19.61
CA HIS A 386 10.37 9.01 19.63
C HIS A 386 9.41 9.58 20.69
N VAL A 387 8.14 9.71 20.31
CA VAL A 387 7.09 10.12 21.25
C VAL A 387 6.73 8.96 22.19
N VAL A 388 6.21 9.30 23.37
CA VAL A 388 5.91 8.34 24.46
C VAL A 388 4.85 7.29 24.09
N ILE A 389 3.93 7.62 23.18
CA ILE A 389 3.01 6.62 22.62
C ILE A 389 3.80 5.82 21.58
N ASN A 390 4.23 4.62 21.97
CA ASN A 390 5.16 3.81 21.17
C ASN A 390 4.64 3.44 19.78
N SER A 391 3.33 3.32 19.58
CA SER A 391 2.73 3.02 18.28
C SER A 391 1.32 3.60 18.22
N LEU A 392 1.04 4.34 17.16
CA LEU A 392 -0.28 4.89 16.88
C LEU A 392 -1.30 3.77 16.64
N TYR A 393 -0.95 2.78 15.81
CA TYR A 393 -1.81 1.65 15.49
C TYR A 393 -2.20 0.87 16.74
N LYS A 394 -1.20 0.49 17.56
CA LYS A 394 -1.42 -0.30 18.78
C LYS A 394 -2.22 0.47 19.82
N GLN A 395 -1.97 1.78 19.97
CA GLN A 395 -2.74 2.63 20.87
C GLN A 395 -4.20 2.71 20.42
N GLN A 396 -4.47 3.00 19.14
CA GLN A 396 -5.83 3.04 18.60
C GLN A 396 -6.53 1.67 18.63
N LEU A 397 -5.79 0.57 18.48
CA LEU A 397 -6.35 -0.77 18.64
C LEU A 397 -6.81 -1.01 20.07
N MET A 398 -5.97 -0.66 21.05
CA MET A 398 -6.28 -0.79 22.47
C MET A 398 -7.48 0.09 22.88
N GLU A 399 -7.53 1.33 22.41
CA GLU A 399 -8.63 2.25 22.73
C GLU A 399 -9.96 1.79 22.14
N ARG A 400 -9.95 1.20 20.93
CA ARG A 400 -11.18 0.73 20.27
C ARG A 400 -11.67 -0.63 20.78
N LEU A 401 -10.75 -1.58 20.96
CA LEU A 401 -11.08 -3.00 21.16
C LEU A 401 -10.52 -3.58 22.48
N GLY A 402 -9.85 -2.76 23.29
CA GLY A 402 -9.30 -3.16 24.58
C GLY A 402 -7.97 -3.90 24.52
N ARG A 403 -7.44 -4.23 25.71
CA ARG A 403 -6.12 -4.86 25.88
C ARG A 403 -6.02 -6.27 25.28
N ASN A 404 -7.14 -6.99 25.19
CA ASN A 404 -7.16 -8.34 24.60
C ASN A 404 -6.85 -8.28 23.11
N ALA A 405 -7.44 -7.33 22.38
CA ALA A 405 -7.13 -7.13 20.96
C ALA A 405 -5.65 -6.80 20.73
N LEU A 406 -5.07 -5.94 21.57
CA LEU A 406 -3.63 -5.66 21.53
C LEU A 406 -2.79 -6.90 21.83
N SER A 407 -3.23 -7.76 22.74
CA SER A 407 -2.51 -9.00 23.09
C SER A 407 -2.53 -10.01 21.95
N ASN A 408 -3.60 -10.06 21.16
CA ASN A 408 -3.73 -10.96 20.01
C ASN A 408 -2.76 -10.67 18.86
N ILE A 409 -2.17 -9.47 18.82
CA ILE A 409 -1.20 -9.07 17.80
C ILE A 409 0.24 -9.03 18.31
N LYS A 410 0.48 -9.42 19.57
CA LYS A 410 1.83 -9.62 20.09
C LYS A 410 2.44 -10.87 19.46
N LYS A 411 3.75 -10.87 19.33
CA LYS A 411 4.52 -12.06 18.97
C LYS A 411 4.64 -12.99 20.16
#